data_AF-A0A7W1UIP5-F1
#
_entry.id   AF-A0A7W1UIP5-F1
#
_cell.length_a   1.000
_cell.length_b   1.000
_cell.length_c   1.000
_cell.angle_alpha   90.00
_cell.angle_beta   90.00
_cell.angle_gamma   90.00
#
_symmetry.space_group_name_H-M   'P 1'
#
loop_
_entity.id
_entity.type
_entity.pdbx_description
1 polymer ?
#
loop_
_entity_poly.entity_id
_entity_poly.type
_entity_poly.pdbx_seq_one_letter_code
_entity_poly.pdbx_strand_id
1 'polypeptide(L)' 'MNEPNLLAISAIAFLAVFVLLSLLAVIMHGLTLMFPDKVDDPDAALLAAIISAAAAAYPDKRVTHLDQIR' A
#
# COMPACT_ATOMS: atom_id res chain seq x y z
N MET A 1 -6.60 -46.54 -18.92
CA MET A 1 -8.05 -46.31 -18.62
C MET A 1 -8.14 -44.93 -17.99
N ASN A 2 -8.68 -43.93 -18.71
CA ASN A 2 -9.02 -42.58 -18.22
C ASN A 2 -7.89 -41.66 -17.68
N GLU A 3 -6.63 -41.82 -18.10
CA GLU A 3 -5.54 -40.87 -17.79
C GLU A 3 -5.79 -39.40 -18.16
N PRO A 4 -6.45 -39.03 -19.28
CA PRO A 4 -6.64 -37.61 -19.61
C PRO A 4 -7.54 -36.87 -18.62
N ASN A 5 -8.39 -37.58 -17.86
CA ASN A 5 -9.32 -36.93 -16.95
C ASN A 5 -8.63 -36.40 -15.69
N LEU A 6 -7.71 -37.16 -15.09
CA LEU A 6 -7.03 -36.71 -13.86
C LEU A 6 -6.17 -35.46 -14.11
N LEU A 7 -5.47 -35.43 -15.24
CA LEU A 7 -4.63 -34.30 -15.63
C LEU A 7 -5.48 -33.08 -16.07
N ALA A 8 -6.62 -33.32 -16.71
CA ALA A 8 -7.57 -32.25 -17.05
C ALA A 8 -8.24 -31.66 -15.79
N ILE A 9 -8.67 -32.49 -14.85
CA ILE A 9 -9.27 -32.04 -13.59
C ILE A 9 -8.27 -31.22 -12.77
N SER A 10 -7.01 -31.66 -12.65
CA SER A 10 -6.00 -30.91 -11.89
C SER A 10 -5.67 -29.57 -12.54
N ALA A 11 -5.58 -29.53 -13.88
CA ALA A 11 -5.38 -28.28 -14.62
C ALA A 11 -6.54 -27.29 -14.42
N ILE A 12 -7.79 -27.77 -14.47
CA ILE A 12 -8.98 -26.92 -14.25
C ILE A 12 -9.04 -26.43 -12.81
N ALA A 13 -8.74 -27.29 -11.82
CA ALA A 13 -8.70 -26.90 -10.42
C ALA A 13 -7.64 -25.83 -10.16
N PHE A 14 -6.45 -25.97 -10.73
CA PHE A 14 -5.38 -24.98 -10.60
C PHE A 14 -5.79 -23.63 -11.20
N LEU A 15 -6.40 -23.65 -12.39
CA LEU A 15 -6.89 -22.45 -13.06
C LEU A 15 -8.00 -21.77 -12.25
N ALA A 16 -8.92 -22.55 -11.69
CA ALA A 16 -9.99 -22.03 -10.83
C ALA A 16 -9.45 -21.32 -9.59
N VAL A 17 -8.43 -21.88 -8.93
CA VAL A 17 -7.77 -21.22 -7.78
C VAL A 17 -7.09 -19.94 -8.21
N PHE A 18 -6.38 -19.94 -9.34
CA PHE A 18 -5.73 -18.73 -9.88
C PHE A 18 -6.74 -17.63 -10.17
N VAL A 19 -7.89 -17.97 -10.76
CA VAL A 19 -8.97 -17.01 -11.02
C VAL A 19 -9.53 -16.45 -9.71
N LEU A 20 -9.76 -17.30 -8.71
CA LEU A 20 -10.26 -16.87 -7.41
C LEU A 20 -9.30 -15.93 -6.68
N LEU A 21 -8.00 -16.27 -6.67
CA LEU A 21 -6.97 -15.43 -6.06
C LEU A 21 -6.81 -14.10 -6.81
N SER A 22 -6.83 -14.13 -8.13
CA SER A 22 -6.77 -12.93 -8.97
C SER A 22 -7.97 -12.01 -8.71
N LEU A 23 -9.18 -12.57 -8.64
CA LEU A 23 -10.39 -11.81 -8.31
C LEU A 23 -10.25 -11.13 -6.94
N LEU A 24 -9.79 -11.86 -5.92
CA LEU A 24 -9.62 -11.30 -4.58
C LEU A 24 -8.57 -10.19 -4.57
N ALA A 25 -7.47 -10.37 -5.29
CA ALA A 25 -6.42 -9.35 -5.43
C ALA A 25 -6.95 -8.08 -6.12
N VAL A 26 -7.75 -8.23 -7.18
CA VAL A 26 -8.39 -7.11 -7.87
C VAL A 26 -9.36 -6.37 -6.95
N ILE A 27 -10.16 -7.09 -6.16
CA ILE A 27 -11.07 -6.48 -5.18
C ILE A 27 -10.26 -5.68 -4.15
N MET A 28 -9.23 -6.28 -3.56
CA MET A 28 -8.39 -5.60 -2.58
C MET A 28 -7.71 -4.36 -3.17
N HIS A 29 -7.16 -4.46 -4.39
CA HIS A 29 -6.54 -3.34 -5.08
C HIS A 29 -7.55 -2.23 -5.43
N GLY A 30 -8.74 -2.62 -5.87
CA GLY A 30 -9.85 -1.70 -6.12
C GLY A 30 -10.27 -0.97 -4.85
N LEU A 31 -10.35 -1.66 -3.72
CA LEU A 31 -10.62 -1.05 -2.43
C LEU A 31 -9.52 -0.09 -2.01
N THR A 32 -8.24 -0.42 -2.21
CA THR A 32 -7.12 0.50 -1.89
C THR A 32 -7.08 1.73 -2.82
N LEU A 33 -7.58 1.63 -4.04
CA LEU A 33 -7.70 2.77 -4.96
C LEU A 33 -8.89 3.67 -4.61
N MET A 34 -10.01 3.07 -4.19
CA MET A 34 -11.21 3.79 -3.83
C MET A 34 -11.11 4.43 -2.43
N PHE A 35 -10.40 3.76 -1.52
CA PHE A 35 -10.03 4.24 -0.19
C PHE A 35 -8.52 4.22 -0.06
N PRO A 36 -7.82 5.16 -0.72
CA PRO A 36 -6.39 5.32 -0.51
C PRO A 36 -6.20 5.54 0.99
N ASP A 37 -5.32 4.72 1.58
CA ASP A 37 -4.84 4.99 2.92
C ASP A 37 -4.38 6.44 2.90
N LYS A 38 -5.02 7.27 3.71
CA LYS A 38 -4.47 8.58 4.03
C LYS A 38 -3.24 8.25 4.84
N VAL A 39 -2.16 7.93 4.15
CA VAL A 39 -0.82 8.21 4.65
C VAL A 39 -0.97 9.67 5.06
N ASP A 40 -0.99 9.91 6.37
CA ASP A 40 -0.91 11.24 6.96
C ASP A 40 0.43 11.81 6.51
N ASP A 41 0.53 12.13 5.22
CA ASP A 41 1.63 12.87 4.67
C ASP A 41 1.41 14.25 5.27
N PRO A 42 2.30 14.68 6.19
CA PRO A 42 2.11 15.95 6.84
C PRO A 42 2.03 16.98 5.73
N ASP A 43 0.92 17.73 5.70
CA ASP A 43 0.64 18.72 4.67
C ASP A 43 1.92 19.49 4.37
N ALA A 44 2.35 19.52 3.11
CA ALA A 44 3.67 20.07 2.74
C ALA A 44 3.84 21.51 3.25
N ALA A 45 2.73 22.24 3.39
CA ALA A 45 2.67 23.54 4.03
C ALA A 45 2.99 23.50 5.54
N LEU A 46 2.45 22.53 6.28
CA LEU A 46 2.74 22.30 7.70
C LEU A 46 4.21 21.90 7.91
N LEU A 47 4.72 20.99 7.07
CA LEU A 47 6.11 20.55 7.08
C LEU A 47 7.07 21.73 6.85
N ALA A 48 6.79 22.56 5.84
CA ALA A 48 7.58 23.76 5.54
C ALA A 48 7.51 24.79 6.68
N ALA A 49 6.34 24.99 7.29
CA ALA A 49 6.18 25.88 8.44
C ALA A 49 7.04 25.43 9.63
N ILE A 50 7.01 24.14 9.97
CA ILE A 50 7.81 23.57 11.07
C ILE A 50 9.31 23.71 10.77
N ILE A 51 9.75 23.37 9.55
CA ILE A 51 11.16 23.50 9.16
C ILE A 51 11.61 24.97 9.23
N SER A 52 10.79 25.91 8.76
CA SER A 52 11.12 27.33 8.81
C SER A 52 11.22 27.87 10.24
N ALA A 53 10.32 27.44 11.12
CA ALA A 53 10.36 27.78 12.54
C ALA A 53 11.57 27.15 13.24
N ALA A 54 11.89 25.89 12.94
CA ALA A 54 13.04 25.20 13.49
C ALA A 54 14.36 25.83 13.04
N ALA A 55 14.46 26.25 11.77
CA ALA A 55 15.63 26.97 11.26
C ALA A 55 15.79 28.36 11.89
N ALA A 56 14.68 29.05 12.19
CA ALA A 56 14.70 30.34 12.87
C ALA A 56 15.13 30.21 14.35
N ALA A 57 14.70 29.15 15.04
CA ALA A 57 15.04 28.91 16.44
C ALA A 57 16.44 28.28 16.62
N TYR A 58 16.85 27.40 15.69
CA TYR A 58 18.08 26.62 15.74
C TYR A 58 18.80 26.63 14.38
N PRO A 59 19.49 27.74 14.04
CA PRO A 59 20.06 27.94 12.70
C PRO A 59 21.20 26.98 12.34
N ASP A 60 21.87 26.38 13.33
CA ASP A 60 22.99 25.44 13.12
C ASP A 60 22.56 23.96 13.23
N LYS A 61 21.26 23.69 13.30
CA LYS A 61 20.72 22.32 13.44
C LYS A 61 19.81 21.96 12.28
N ARG A 62 19.93 20.71 11.81
CA ARG A 62 19.08 20.17 10.75
C ARG A 62 18.01 19.24 11.33
N VAL A 63 16.77 19.44 10.92
CA VAL A 63 15.65 18.54 11.28
C VAL A 63 15.85 17.22 10.52
N THR A 64 16.01 16.12 11.26
CA THR A 64 16.26 14.77 10.70
C THR A 64 15.07 13.83 10.84
N HIS A 65 14.21 14.05 11.83
CA HIS A 65 13.02 13.25 12.08
C HIS A 65 11.91 14.15 12.61
N LEU A 66 10.67 13.94 12.16
CA LEU A 66 9.48 14.61 12.64
C LEU A 66 8.42 13.56 12.94
N ASP A 67 8.15 13.36 14.23
CA ASP A 67 7.06 12.52 14.69
C ASP A 67 5.91 13.39 15.20
N GLN A 68 4.68 13.03 14.82
CA GLN A 68 3.50 13.61 15.39
C GLN A 68 3.11 12.83 16.65
N ILE A 69 3.19 13.46 17.81
CA ILE A 69 2.70 12.89 19.07
C ILE A 69 1.22 13.28 19.19
N ARG A 70 0.33 12.28 19.27
CA ARG A 70 -1.11 12.46 19.53
C ARG A 70 -1.45 12.22 20.99
#